data_AF-A0A7C3MK35-F1
#
_entry.id   AF-A0A7C3MK35-F1
#
_cell.length_a   1.000
_cell.length_b   1.000
_cell.length_c   1.000
_cell.angle_alpha   90.00
_cell.angle_beta   90.00
_cell.angle_gamma   90.00
#
_symmetry.space_group_name_H-M   'P 1'
#
loop_
_entity.id
_entity.type
_entity.pdbx_description
1 polymer ?
#
loop_
_entity_poly.entity_id
_entity_poly.type
_entity_poly.pdbx_seq_one_letter_code
_entity_poly.pdbx_strand_id
1 'polypeptide(L)'
;MNTIRFIIMVLSVFLLWEYTFAQGMPIIENKSLILARVKSVILGKFPYVELVLEVLESRSVEGYKNFVKEGDLILAVPYSLKNIDPKVFLLTENRNLLLCYYLRPLDLIYATVEFVGDEGGAGYVIREVERVGEVSKDNINDVIKDFMKVKGIIKEEDVQVEVEVKNSYYFVRVFVGDKVYNLVLDRSLAIISFD
;
A
#
# COMPACT_ATOMS: atom_id res chain seq x y z
N MET A 1 -30.48 36.61 36.67
CA MET A 1 -30.33 35.63 35.58
C MET A 1 -30.78 34.28 36.14
N ASN A 2 -31.92 33.74 35.68
CA ASN A 2 -32.54 32.56 36.30
C ASN A 2 -31.60 31.35 36.24
N THR A 3 -31.41 30.66 37.36
CA THR A 3 -30.54 29.48 37.51
C THR A 3 -30.82 28.43 36.44
N ILE A 4 -32.08 28.29 36.02
CA ILE A 4 -32.52 27.41 34.93
C ILE A 4 -31.89 27.82 33.58
N ARG A 5 -31.84 29.12 33.25
CA ARG A 5 -31.20 29.60 32.02
C ARG A 5 -29.69 29.37 32.03
N PHE A 6 -29.05 29.48 33.19
CA PHE A 6 -27.63 29.19 33.34
C PHE A 6 -27.34 27.70 33.12
N ILE A 7 -28.14 26.81 33.70
CA ILE A 7 -28.01 25.35 33.51
C ILE A 7 -28.21 24.95 32.04
N ILE A 8 -29.22 25.51 31.36
CA ILE A 8 -29.46 25.26 29.94
C ILE A 8 -28.28 25.73 29.09
N MET A 9 -27.72 26.91 29.39
CA MET A 9 -26.56 27.44 28.68
C MET A 9 -25.34 26.52 28.84
N VAL A 10 -25.07 26.04 30.06
CA VAL A 10 -23.95 25.13 30.34
C VAL A 10 -24.13 23.80 29.60
N LEU A 11 -25.34 23.21 29.63
CA LEU A 11 -25.64 21.98 28.88
C LEU A 11 -25.50 22.16 27.37
N SER A 12 -25.90 23.32 26.84
CA SER A 12 -25.76 23.64 25.41
C SER A 12 -24.30 23.73 24.98
N VAL A 13 -23.45 24.35 25.80
CA VAL A 13 -21.99 24.41 25.57
C VAL A 13 -21.37 23.02 25.67
N PHE A 14 -21.81 22.20 26.61
CA PHE A 14 -21.33 20.82 26.75
C PHE A 14 -21.68 19.95 25.54
N LEU A 15 -22.91 20.06 25.04
CA LEU A 15 -23.36 19.37 23.83
C LEU A 15 -22.63 19.85 22.57
N LEU A 16 -22.37 21.16 22.44
CA LEU A 16 -21.57 21.71 21.35
C LEU A 16 -20.10 21.25 21.43
N TRP A 17 -19.56 21.15 22.64
CA TRP A 17 -18.22 20.61 22.87
C TRP A 17 -18.15 19.14 22.48
N GLU A 18 -19.09 18.30 22.92
CA GLU A 18 -19.12 16.89 22.52
C GLU A 18 -19.32 16.71 21.01
N TYR A 19 -20.16 17.54 20.38
CA TYR A 19 -20.38 17.47 18.93
C TYR A 19 -19.13 17.87 18.14
N THR A 20 -18.42 18.91 18.56
CA THR A 20 -17.13 19.30 17.96
C THR A 20 -16.03 18.28 18.23
N PHE A 21 -16.03 17.63 19.39
CA PHE A 21 -15.13 16.52 19.69
C PHE A 21 -15.44 15.27 18.85
N ALA A 22 -16.71 14.93 18.64
CA ALA A 22 -17.15 13.80 17.84
C ALA A 22 -16.86 14.00 16.35
N GLN A 23 -16.93 15.24 15.84
CA GLN A 23 -16.46 15.56 14.48
C GLN A 23 -14.93 15.68 14.37
N GLY A 24 -14.22 15.85 15.49
CA GLY A 24 -12.76 15.78 15.58
C GLY A 24 -12.21 14.39 15.91
N MET A 25 -13.08 13.40 16.19
CA MET A 25 -12.64 12.02 16.34
C MET A 25 -12.17 11.51 14.98
N PRO A 26 -10.93 11.02 14.85
CA PRO A 26 -10.46 10.46 13.61
C PRO A 26 -11.42 9.34 13.20
N ILE A 27 -11.82 9.38 11.92
CA ILE A 27 -12.50 8.29 11.20
C ILE A 27 -11.83 7.00 11.66
N ILE A 28 -12.60 6.05 12.25
CA ILE A 28 -12.11 4.77 12.77
C ILE A 28 -10.95 4.29 11.90
N GLU A 29 -9.71 4.44 12.38
CA GLU A 29 -8.54 4.19 11.53
C GLU A 29 -8.52 2.66 11.31
N ASN A 30 -8.76 2.24 10.07
CA ASN A 30 -8.66 0.83 9.75
C ASN A 30 -7.17 0.50 9.75
N LYS A 31 -6.70 -0.32 10.71
CA LYS A 31 -5.28 -0.65 10.89
C LYS A 31 -5.11 -2.14 11.09
N SER A 32 -4.23 -2.74 10.28
CA SER A 32 -3.93 -4.17 10.31
C SER A 32 -2.43 -4.36 10.39
N LEU A 33 -1.98 -5.26 11.27
CA LEU A 33 -0.61 -5.74 11.28
C LEU A 33 -0.56 -7.00 10.43
N ILE A 34 0.24 -6.99 9.37
CA ILE A 34 0.31 -8.10 8.42
C ILE A 34 1.72 -8.67 8.33
N LEU A 35 1.81 -9.99 8.17
CA LEU A 35 2.93 -10.64 7.52
C LEU A 35 2.57 -10.76 6.05
N ALA A 36 3.37 -10.20 5.16
CA ALA A 36 3.10 -10.21 3.74
C ALA A 36 4.29 -10.66 2.92
N ARG A 37 4.00 -11.30 1.80
CA ARG A 37 4.97 -11.54 0.73
C ARG A 37 4.84 -10.44 -0.32
N VAL A 38 5.96 -9.82 -0.67
CA VAL A 38 6.02 -8.88 -1.80
C VAL A 38 5.86 -9.68 -3.09
N LYS A 39 4.86 -9.34 -3.89
CA LYS A 39 4.58 -10.01 -5.17
C LYS A 39 5.14 -9.23 -6.35
N SER A 40 5.06 -7.91 -6.26
CA SER A 40 5.59 -7.00 -7.28
C SER A 40 6.00 -5.69 -6.63
N VAL A 41 7.06 -5.07 -7.17
CA VAL A 41 7.53 -3.74 -6.80
C VAL A 41 7.42 -2.85 -8.02
N ILE A 42 6.74 -1.73 -7.90
CA ILE A 42 6.46 -0.81 -9.00
C ILE A 42 7.12 0.52 -8.67
N LEU A 43 8.12 0.90 -9.47
CA LEU A 43 8.90 2.12 -9.28
C LEU A 43 8.41 3.19 -10.24
N GLY A 44 8.04 4.35 -9.69
CA GLY A 44 7.77 5.55 -10.48
C GLY A 44 8.94 6.54 -10.44
N LYS A 45 8.67 7.81 -10.72
CA LYS A 45 9.67 8.87 -10.53
C LYS A 45 10.05 8.92 -9.05
N PHE A 46 11.34 8.72 -8.75
CA PHE A 46 11.82 8.68 -7.38
C PHE A 46 11.29 9.88 -6.56
N PRO A 47 10.75 9.65 -5.35
CA PRO A 47 10.79 8.39 -4.60
C PRO A 47 9.50 7.54 -4.69
N TYR A 48 8.72 7.66 -5.76
CA TYR A 48 7.47 6.91 -5.90
C TYR A 48 7.70 5.39 -5.98
N VAL A 49 7.00 4.66 -5.10
CA VAL A 49 6.97 3.20 -5.09
C VAL A 49 5.58 2.69 -4.68
N GLU A 50 5.09 1.68 -5.39
CA GLU A 50 3.92 0.89 -5.00
C GLU A 50 4.33 -0.57 -4.82
N LEU A 51 3.73 -1.23 -3.84
CA LEU A 51 3.97 -2.63 -3.55
C LEU A 51 2.70 -3.43 -3.73
N VAL A 52 2.80 -4.54 -4.46
CA VAL A 52 1.77 -5.58 -4.46
C VAL A 52 2.10 -6.57 -3.37
N LEU A 53 1.22 -6.74 -2.39
CA LEU A 53 1.43 -7.57 -1.21
C LEU A 53 0.41 -8.70 -1.15
N GLU A 54 0.88 -9.93 -1.02
CA GLU A 54 0.08 -11.11 -0.66
C GLU A 54 0.11 -11.27 0.87
N VAL A 55 -1.05 -11.21 1.50
CA VAL A 55 -1.18 -11.25 2.96
C VAL A 55 -1.15 -12.70 3.43
N LEU A 56 -0.11 -13.07 4.19
CA LEU A 56 0.09 -14.41 4.72
C LEU A 56 -0.47 -14.57 6.14
N GLU A 57 -0.38 -13.53 6.96
CA GLU A 57 -1.05 -13.46 8.26
C GLU A 57 -1.58 -12.04 8.46
N SER A 58 -2.72 -11.91 9.15
CA SER A 58 -3.30 -10.63 9.53
C SER A 58 -3.73 -10.63 10.99
N ARG A 59 -3.35 -9.59 11.72
CA ARG A 59 -3.65 -9.40 13.15
C ARG A 59 -4.25 -8.02 13.38
N SER A 60 -5.18 -7.96 14.33
CA SER A 60 -5.77 -6.71 14.79
C SER A 60 -4.74 -5.88 15.55
N VAL A 61 -4.77 -4.57 15.34
CA VAL A 61 -4.07 -3.60 16.20
C VAL A 61 -5.04 -3.11 17.27
N GLU A 62 -4.58 -2.98 18.51
CA GLU A 62 -5.42 -2.54 19.63
C GLU A 62 -6.07 -1.18 19.34
N GLY A 63 -7.38 -1.08 19.58
CA GLY A 63 -8.15 0.14 19.30
C GLY A 63 -8.59 0.32 17.85
N TYR A 64 -8.20 -0.59 16.93
CA TYR A 64 -8.47 -0.47 15.49
C TYR A 64 -9.19 -1.69 14.92
N LYS A 65 -9.95 -1.46 13.84
CA LYS A 65 -10.63 -2.54 13.12
C LYS A 65 -9.65 -3.21 12.15
N ASN A 66 -9.45 -4.52 12.33
CA ASN A 66 -8.75 -5.33 11.34
C ASN A 66 -9.61 -5.42 10.07
N PHE A 67 -9.02 -5.12 8.92
CA PHE A 67 -9.73 -5.00 7.65
C PHE A 67 -9.08 -5.78 6.52
N VAL A 68 -7.77 -6.05 6.61
CA VAL A 68 -7.04 -6.91 5.67
C VAL A 68 -7.15 -8.35 6.13
N LYS A 69 -7.48 -9.27 5.24
CA LYS A 69 -7.59 -10.70 5.55
C LYS A 69 -6.42 -11.50 4.97
N GLU A 70 -6.18 -12.65 5.56
CA GLU A 70 -5.26 -13.64 5.00
C GLU A 70 -5.73 -14.06 3.60
N GLY A 71 -4.78 -14.17 2.67
CA GLY A 71 -5.03 -14.44 1.26
C GLY A 71 -5.35 -13.20 0.40
N ASP A 72 -5.54 -12.03 1.01
CA ASP A 72 -5.77 -10.80 0.24
C ASP A 72 -4.52 -10.40 -0.55
N LEU A 73 -4.74 -9.92 -1.78
CA LEU A 73 -3.72 -9.32 -2.63
C LEU A 73 -4.00 -7.82 -2.72
N ILE A 74 -3.14 -6.99 -2.12
CA ILE A 74 -3.36 -5.54 -1.97
C ILE A 74 -2.30 -4.70 -2.68
N LEU A 75 -2.71 -3.54 -3.21
CA LEU A 75 -1.79 -2.48 -3.65
C LEU A 75 -1.57 -1.50 -2.52
N ALA A 76 -0.36 -1.42 -1.98
CA ALA A 76 -0.04 -0.56 -0.86
C ALA A 76 1.09 0.42 -1.20
N VAL A 77 0.98 1.64 -0.68
CA VAL A 77 1.97 2.71 -0.85
C VAL A 77 2.54 3.15 0.49
N PRO A 78 3.85 3.43 0.62
CA PRO A 78 4.39 4.00 1.85
C PRO A 78 3.82 5.39 2.13
N TYR A 79 3.40 5.64 3.37
CA TYR A 79 2.74 6.88 3.79
C TYR A 79 3.52 8.15 3.45
N SER A 80 4.84 8.06 3.51
CA SER A 80 5.76 9.16 3.23
C SER A 80 5.53 9.84 1.88
N LEU A 81 4.97 9.15 0.88
CA LEU A 81 4.74 9.72 -0.46
C LEU A 81 3.80 10.93 -0.48
N LYS A 82 2.88 11.06 0.48
CA LYS A 82 1.96 12.21 0.53
C LYS A 82 2.58 13.46 1.20
N ASN A 83 3.63 13.32 2.03
CA ASN A 83 4.17 14.39 2.86
C ASN A 83 5.73 14.37 2.95
N ILE A 84 6.42 14.37 1.81
CA ILE A 84 7.89 14.36 1.80
C ILE A 84 8.42 15.78 2.09
N ASP A 85 8.98 16.00 3.28
CA ASP A 85 10.03 17.00 3.45
C ASP A 85 11.40 16.35 3.12
N PRO A 86 12.01 16.68 1.97
CA PRO A 86 13.28 16.09 1.54
C PRO A 86 14.45 16.42 2.47
N LYS A 87 14.27 17.27 3.49
CA LYS A 87 15.32 17.64 4.46
C LYS A 87 15.45 16.66 5.62
N VAL A 88 14.57 15.67 5.79
CA VAL A 88 14.53 14.86 7.03
C VAL A 88 14.64 13.35 6.78
N PHE A 89 15.69 12.90 6.10
CA PHE A 89 15.99 11.47 5.88
C PHE A 89 16.09 10.60 7.15
N LEU A 90 16.15 11.19 8.34
CA LEU A 90 16.26 10.48 9.62
C LEU A 90 14.91 10.03 10.22
N LEU A 91 13.78 10.53 9.71
CA LEU A 91 12.45 10.11 10.19
C LEU A 91 12.13 8.68 9.76
N THR A 92 11.42 7.95 10.63
CA THR A 92 10.98 6.57 10.41
C THR A 92 10.25 6.41 9.07
N GLU A 93 9.45 7.41 8.67
CA GLU A 93 8.70 7.44 7.42
C GLU A 93 9.61 7.37 6.18
N ASN A 94 10.75 8.06 6.21
CA ASN A 94 11.72 8.04 5.12
C ASN A 94 12.53 6.74 5.10
N ARG A 95 12.74 6.10 6.26
CA ARG A 95 13.32 4.75 6.33
C ARG A 95 12.38 3.72 5.71
N ASN A 96 11.09 3.83 6.00
CA ASN A 96 10.07 2.96 5.42
C ASN A 96 9.98 3.13 3.90
N LEU A 97 10.02 4.37 3.41
CA LEU A 97 10.08 4.68 1.98
C LEU A 97 11.28 4.02 1.29
N LEU A 98 12.47 4.23 1.84
CA LEU A 98 13.71 3.68 1.31
C LEU A 98 13.68 2.16 1.34
N LEU A 99 13.21 1.56 2.44
CA LEU A 99 13.06 0.11 2.54
C LEU A 99 12.12 -0.40 1.45
N CYS A 100 10.92 0.18 1.31
CA CYS A 100 9.97 -0.17 0.26
C CYS A 100 10.57 -0.07 -1.15
N TYR A 101 11.39 0.95 -1.41
CA TYR A 101 12.05 1.15 -2.70
C TYR A 101 13.06 0.04 -3.04
N TYR A 102 13.68 -0.57 -2.03
CA TYR A 102 14.69 -1.63 -2.19
C TYR A 102 14.17 -3.04 -1.91
N LEU A 103 12.88 -3.19 -1.60
CA LEU A 103 12.27 -4.51 -1.56
C LEU A 103 12.32 -5.15 -2.94
N ARG A 104 12.33 -6.48 -2.94
CA ARG A 104 12.26 -7.30 -4.15
C ARG A 104 11.02 -8.18 -4.08
N PRO A 105 10.51 -8.67 -5.23
CA PRO A 105 9.57 -9.79 -5.21
C PRO A 105 10.08 -10.92 -4.30
N LEU A 106 9.14 -11.62 -3.67
CA LEU A 106 9.34 -12.69 -2.69
C LEU A 106 9.94 -12.29 -1.34
N ASP A 107 10.26 -11.01 -1.12
CA ASP A 107 10.59 -10.54 0.22
C ASP A 107 9.41 -10.74 1.17
N LEU A 108 9.71 -11.24 2.37
CA LEU A 108 8.77 -11.30 3.48
C LEU A 108 8.91 -10.04 4.31
N ILE A 109 7.80 -9.39 4.57
CA ILE A 109 7.75 -8.17 5.36
C ILE A 109 6.72 -8.28 6.47
N TYR A 110 7.04 -7.72 7.64
CA TYR A 110 6.03 -7.26 8.58
C TYR A 110 5.67 -5.83 8.21
N ALA A 111 4.37 -5.57 8.08
CA ALA A 111 3.89 -4.23 7.75
C ALA A 111 2.67 -3.86 8.58
N THR A 112 2.65 -2.60 9.00
CA THR A 112 1.45 -1.96 9.55
C THR A 112 0.76 -1.22 8.42
N VAL A 113 -0.43 -1.70 8.03
CA VAL A 113 -1.19 -1.16 6.90
C VAL A 113 -2.46 -0.47 7.38
N GLU A 114 -2.74 0.70 6.81
CA GLU A 114 -3.94 1.48 7.05
C GLU A 114 -4.75 1.65 5.76
N PHE A 115 -6.08 1.70 5.88
CA PHE A 115 -6.94 2.10 4.77
C PHE A 115 -7.28 3.57 4.89
N VAL A 116 -6.76 4.38 3.98
CA VAL A 116 -6.97 5.83 3.96
C VAL A 116 -7.85 6.18 2.77
N GLY A 117 -8.94 6.90 3.01
CA GLY A 117 -9.79 7.48 1.96
C GLY A 117 -9.79 9.00 2.04
N ASP A 118 -9.46 9.67 0.93
CA ASP A 118 -9.71 11.09 0.73
C ASP A 118 -10.62 11.32 -0.51
N GLU A 119 -10.99 12.58 -0.78
CA GLU A 119 -11.82 12.96 -1.94
C GLU A 119 -11.21 12.54 -3.30
N GLY A 120 -9.90 12.24 -3.34
CA GLY A 120 -9.16 11.78 -4.52
C GLY A 120 -9.02 10.25 -4.65
N GLY A 121 -9.45 9.48 -3.65
CA GLY A 121 -9.49 8.02 -3.70
C GLY A 121 -9.17 7.32 -2.38
N ALA A 122 -9.55 6.05 -2.28
CA ALA A 122 -9.24 5.19 -1.15
C ALA A 122 -8.16 4.17 -1.50
N GLY A 123 -7.21 3.93 -0.59
CA GLY A 123 -6.09 3.02 -0.83
C GLY A 123 -5.41 2.53 0.44
N TYR A 124 -4.60 1.48 0.29
CA TYR A 124 -3.80 0.91 1.37
C TYR A 124 -2.49 1.68 1.53
N VAL A 125 -2.15 1.99 2.77
CA VAL A 125 -0.97 2.77 3.12
C VAL A 125 -0.11 1.99 4.11
N ILE A 126 1.18 1.89 3.84
CA ILE A 126 2.18 1.29 4.73
C ILE A 126 2.70 2.37 5.66
N ARG A 127 2.46 2.19 6.97
CA ARG A 127 2.96 3.09 8.02
C ARG A 127 4.33 2.70 8.51
N GLU A 128 4.51 1.41 8.73
CA GLU A 128 5.74 0.79 9.24
C GLU A 128 5.99 -0.48 8.44
N VAL A 129 7.26 -0.74 8.15
CA VAL A 129 7.67 -1.93 7.40
C VAL A 129 9.02 -2.42 7.90
N GLU A 130 9.14 -3.72 8.04
CA GLU A 130 10.37 -4.42 8.38
C GLU A 130 10.54 -5.63 7.46
N ARG A 131 11.73 -5.82 6.90
CA ARG A 131 12.05 -7.00 6.09
C ARG A 131 12.49 -8.14 7.01
N VAL A 132 11.79 -9.26 6.90
CA VAL A 132 11.97 -10.45 7.75
C VAL A 132 12.82 -11.52 7.04
N GLY A 133 12.77 -11.56 5.71
CA GLY A 133 13.52 -12.53 4.91
C GLY A 133 13.18 -12.46 3.43
N GLU A 134 13.64 -13.47 2.70
CA GLU A 134 13.39 -13.65 1.26
C GLU A 134 13.02 -15.12 1.04
N VAL A 135 11.94 -15.37 0.28
CA VAL A 135 11.58 -16.72 -0.15
C VAL A 135 12.28 -17.03 -1.47
N SER A 136 12.82 -18.23 -1.63
CA SER A 136 13.68 -18.54 -2.78
C SER A 136 12.92 -18.65 -4.10
N LYS A 137 13.57 -18.09 -5.14
CA LYS A 137 13.34 -18.16 -6.59
C LYS A 137 12.18 -17.34 -7.12
N ASP A 138 12.55 -16.17 -7.63
CA ASP A 138 11.66 -15.31 -8.40
C ASP A 138 11.24 -15.97 -9.72
N ASN A 139 9.95 -15.85 -10.03
CA ASN A 139 9.39 -16.19 -11.32
C ASN A 139 8.78 -14.93 -11.93
N ILE A 140 9.40 -14.42 -12.99
CA ILE A 140 8.96 -13.20 -13.67
C ILE A 140 7.48 -13.26 -14.08
N ASN A 141 6.99 -14.44 -14.47
CA ASN A 141 5.59 -14.62 -14.87
C ASN A 141 4.64 -14.39 -13.70
N ASP A 142 4.99 -14.82 -12.49
CA ASP A 142 4.16 -14.63 -11.31
C ASP A 142 4.14 -13.14 -10.92
N VAL A 143 5.30 -12.48 -10.93
CA VAL A 143 5.44 -11.03 -10.68
C VAL A 143 4.52 -10.22 -11.61
N ILE A 144 4.51 -10.57 -12.91
CA ILE A 144 3.67 -9.90 -13.91
C ILE A 144 2.19 -10.20 -13.68
N LYS A 145 1.82 -11.47 -13.46
CA LYS A 145 0.42 -11.86 -13.26
C LYS A 145 -0.19 -11.16 -12.04
N ASP A 146 0.54 -11.13 -10.93
CA ASP A 146 0.05 -10.51 -9.69
C ASP A 146 -0.07 -8.98 -9.82
N PHE A 147 0.88 -8.34 -10.51
CA PHE A 147 0.78 -6.93 -10.87
C PHE A 147 -0.49 -6.63 -11.70
N MET A 148 -0.70 -7.39 -12.78
CA MET A 148 -1.83 -7.17 -13.70
C MET A 148 -3.18 -7.41 -13.03
N LYS A 149 -3.26 -8.38 -12.10
CA LYS A 149 -4.46 -8.65 -11.28
C LYS A 149 -4.82 -7.46 -10.41
N VAL A 150 -3.84 -6.92 -9.68
CA VAL A 150 -4.08 -5.81 -8.75
C VAL A 150 -4.39 -4.50 -9.47
N LYS A 151 -3.88 -4.30 -10.69
CA LYS A 151 -4.28 -3.19 -11.57
C LYS A 151 -5.67 -3.40 -12.21
N GLY A 152 -6.34 -4.53 -11.96
CA GLY A 152 -7.67 -4.84 -12.48
C GLY A 152 -7.71 -5.16 -13.97
N ILE A 153 -6.56 -5.47 -14.58
CA ILE A 153 -6.43 -5.73 -16.03
C ILE A 153 -6.82 -7.16 -16.35
N ILE A 154 -6.45 -8.11 -15.48
CA ILE A 154 -6.79 -9.53 -15.61
C ILE A 154 -7.49 -10.03 -14.34
N LYS A 155 -8.31 -11.08 -14.46
CA LYS A 155 -8.96 -11.75 -13.32
C LYS A 155 -8.25 -13.05 -12.97
N GLU A 156 -8.26 -14.04 -13.87
CA GLU A 156 -7.58 -15.34 -13.69
C GLU A 156 -7.06 -15.98 -14.98
N GLU A 157 -7.10 -15.28 -16.11
CA GLU A 157 -6.84 -15.86 -17.43
C GLU A 157 -5.36 -16.20 -17.72
N ASP A 158 -5.16 -17.17 -18.61
CA ASP A 158 -3.86 -17.47 -19.21
C ASP A 158 -3.46 -16.34 -20.16
N VAL A 159 -2.71 -15.39 -19.61
CA VAL A 159 -1.98 -14.38 -20.38
C VAL A 159 -0.74 -14.99 -21.03
N GLN A 160 -0.59 -14.77 -22.33
CA GLN A 160 0.68 -15.03 -22.99
C GLN A 160 1.65 -13.91 -22.63
N VAL A 161 2.84 -14.31 -22.16
CA VAL A 161 3.90 -13.40 -21.75
C VAL A 161 5.13 -13.69 -22.61
N GLU A 162 5.62 -12.67 -23.29
CA GLU A 162 6.90 -12.71 -24.00
C GLU A 162 7.92 -11.86 -23.24
N VAL A 163 9.11 -12.43 -23.00
CA VAL A 163 10.19 -11.76 -22.25
C VAL A 163 11.44 -11.70 -23.11
N GLU A 164 11.94 -10.48 -23.34
CA GLU A 164 13.21 -10.21 -23.99
C GLU A 164 14.19 -9.61 -22.96
N VAL A 165 15.43 -10.12 -22.92
CA VAL A 165 16.47 -9.62 -22.01
C VAL A 165 17.47 -8.78 -22.78
N LYS A 166 17.60 -7.50 -22.41
CA LYS A 166 18.55 -6.58 -23.07
C LYS A 166 19.16 -5.62 -22.06
N ASN A 167 20.49 -5.46 -22.10
CA ASN A 167 21.23 -4.49 -21.29
C ASN A 167 20.89 -4.50 -19.79
N SER A 168 20.64 -5.67 -19.19
CA SER A 168 20.25 -5.82 -17.77
C SER A 168 18.79 -5.52 -17.43
N TYR A 169 17.94 -5.31 -18.44
CA TYR A 169 16.51 -5.13 -18.27
C TYR A 169 15.74 -6.28 -18.91
N TYR A 170 14.55 -6.53 -18.37
CA TYR A 170 13.55 -7.40 -18.95
C TYR A 170 12.51 -6.53 -19.64
N PHE A 171 12.36 -6.70 -20.95
CA PHE A 171 11.30 -6.09 -21.74
C PHE A 171 10.22 -7.14 -21.92
N VAL A 172 9.03 -6.86 -21.39
CA VAL A 172 7.95 -7.83 -21.30
C VAL A 172 6.77 -7.34 -22.10
N ARG A 173 6.20 -8.23 -22.92
CA ARG A 173 4.91 -8.01 -23.59
C ARG A 173 3.89 -8.98 -23.02
N VAL A 174 2.76 -8.43 -22.57
CA VAL A 174 1.65 -9.21 -22.02
C VAL A 174 0.46 -9.05 -22.95
N PHE A 175 0.00 -10.18 -23.50
CA PHE A 175 -1.10 -10.23 -24.44
C PHE A 175 -2.39 -10.60 -23.68
N VAL A 176 -3.35 -9.68 -23.65
CA VAL A 176 -4.66 -9.85 -23.00
C VAL A 176 -5.75 -9.67 -24.07
N GLY A 177 -6.19 -10.77 -24.67
CA GLY A 177 -7.06 -10.74 -25.85
C GLY A 177 -6.39 -9.96 -26.99
N ASP A 178 -7.04 -8.89 -27.47
CA ASP A 178 -6.51 -8.05 -28.55
C ASP A 178 -5.57 -6.91 -28.07
N LYS A 179 -5.36 -6.79 -26.75
CA LYS A 179 -4.52 -5.73 -26.17
C LYS A 179 -3.13 -6.26 -25.84
N VAL A 180 -2.12 -5.42 -26.07
CA VAL A 180 -0.73 -5.68 -25.69
C VAL A 180 -0.30 -4.62 -24.69
N TYR A 181 0.14 -5.06 -23.52
CA TYR A 181 0.75 -4.21 -22.50
C TYR A 181 2.25 -4.42 -22.49
N ASN A 182 3.01 -3.34 -22.36
CA ASN A 182 4.46 -3.37 -22.33
C ASN A 182 4.94 -3.05 -20.91
N LEU A 183 5.80 -3.91 -20.36
CA LEU A 183 6.47 -3.67 -19.09
C LEU A 183 7.98 -3.65 -19.30
N VAL A 184 8.64 -2.83 -18.49
CA VAL A 184 10.09 -2.89 -18.35
C VAL A 184 10.39 -3.19 -16.88
N LEU A 185 11.19 -4.22 -16.64
CA LEU A 185 11.67 -4.58 -15.31
C LEU A 185 13.20 -4.49 -15.27
N ASP A 186 13.75 -4.16 -14.10
CA ASP A 186 15.18 -4.22 -13.86
C ASP A 186 15.64 -5.64 -13.44
N ARG A 187 16.93 -5.81 -13.13
CA ARG A 187 17.49 -7.10 -12.68
C ARG A 187 16.88 -7.63 -11.38
N SER A 188 16.29 -6.76 -10.56
CA SER A 188 15.63 -7.11 -9.31
C SER A 188 14.15 -7.47 -9.51
N LEU A 189 13.68 -7.48 -10.77
CA LEU A 189 12.29 -7.66 -11.18
C LEU A 189 11.36 -6.56 -10.66
N ALA A 190 11.92 -5.40 -10.31
CA ALA A 190 11.12 -4.21 -10.07
C ALA A 190 10.61 -3.66 -11.40
N ILE A 191 9.31 -3.39 -11.49
CA ILE A 191 8.65 -2.79 -12.65
C ILE A 191 8.98 -1.30 -12.67
N ILE A 192 9.71 -0.85 -13.68
CA ILE A 192 10.15 0.55 -13.84
C ILE A 192 9.33 1.31 -14.89
N SER A 193 8.58 0.61 -15.73
CA SER A 193 7.68 1.20 -16.75
C SER A 193 6.53 0.25 -17.05
N PHE A 194 5.34 0.80 -17.28
CA PHE A 194 4.12 0.08 -17.68
C PHE A 194 3.27 0.98 -18.59
N ASP A 195 3.05 0.51 -19.82
CA ASP A 195 2.26 1.18 -20.88
C ASP A 195 1.23 0.23 -21.52
#